data_AF-A0A286H615-F1
#
_entry.id   AF-A0A286H615-F1
#
_cell.length_a   1.000
_cell.length_b   1.000
_cell.length_c   1.000
_cell.angle_alpha   90.00
_cell.angle_beta   90.00
_cell.angle_gamma   90.00
#
_symmetry.space_group_name_H-M   'P 1'
#
loop_
_entity.id
_entity.type
_entity.pdbx_description
1 polymer ?
#
loop_
_entity_poly.entity_id
_entity_poly.type
_entity_poly.pdbx_seq_one_letter_code
_entity_poly.pdbx_strand_id
1 'polypeptide(L)' 'MAVLSCSGNSCSVTLGGTGSLVQVLGTTISLDHIRDGQATLRVGRETFPCTDGVTVSTGGLRLHCTKVTTDLVEFTATRA' A
#
# COMPACT_ATOMS: atom_id res chain seq x y z
N MET A 1 7.39 -0.29 -10.41
CA MET A 1 8.24 -1.23 -9.66
C MET A 1 7.56 -1.60 -8.35
N ALA A 2 7.81 -2.78 -7.81
CA ALA A 2 7.30 -3.19 -6.51
C ALA A 2 8.42 -3.82 -5.68
N VAL A 3 8.59 -3.36 -4.45
CA VAL A 3 9.50 -3.96 -3.46
C VAL A 3 8.66 -4.40 -2.27
N LEU A 4 8.90 -5.64 -1.82
CA LEU A 4 8.21 -6.24 -0.68
C LEU A 4 9.25 -6.85 0.25
N SER A 5 9.19 -6.48 1.52
CA SER A 5 10.02 -7.07 2.58
C SER A 5 9.15 -7.44 3.77
N CYS A 6 9.03 -8.73 4.07
CA CYS A 6 8.18 -9.25 5.13
C CYS A 6 9.02 -9.81 6.28
N SER A 7 8.65 -9.45 7.51
CA SER A 7 9.19 -10.01 8.75
C SER A 7 8.02 -10.40 9.67
N GLY A 8 7.82 -11.72 9.84
CA GLY A 8 6.71 -12.27 10.61
C GLY A 8 5.35 -11.90 10.01
N ASN A 9 4.54 -11.15 10.76
CA ASN A 9 3.20 -10.70 10.35
C ASN A 9 3.16 -9.27 9.81
N SER A 10 4.33 -8.65 9.59
CA SER A 10 4.46 -7.29 9.07
C SER A 10 5.27 -7.30 7.77
N CYS A 11 4.78 -6.58 6.76
CA CYS A 11 5.43 -6.42 5.48
C CYS A 11 5.59 -4.95 5.15
N SER A 12 6.81 -4.50 4.87
CA SER A 12 7.08 -3.20 4.28
C SER A 12 6.98 -3.30 2.76
N VAL A 13 6.27 -2.36 2.16
CA VAL A 13 5.92 -2.37 0.74
C VAL A 13 6.25 -1.02 0.13
N THR A 14 6.87 -1.05 -1.04
CA THR A 14 7.11 0.14 -1.85
C THR A 14 6.56 -0.11 -3.25
N LEU A 15 5.58 0.70 -3.66
CA LEU A 15 5.01 0.67 -5.01
C LEU A 15 5.38 1.97 -5.73
N GLY A 16 6.00 1.84 -6.90
CA GLY A 16 6.40 2.97 -7.73
C GLY A 16 5.78 2.91 -9.12
N GLY A 17 5.10 3.97 -9.53
CA GLY A 17 4.41 4.07 -10.80
C GLY A 17 3.00 3.47 -10.75
N THR A 18 2.04 4.26 -11.26
CA THR A 18 0.65 3.92 -11.51
C THR A 18 0.50 2.55 -12.17
N GLY A 19 -0.37 1.71 -11.64
CA GLY A 19 -0.60 0.34 -12.12
C GLY A 19 0.34 -0.72 -11.51
N SER A 20 1.31 -0.33 -10.68
CA SER A 20 2.14 -1.31 -9.95
C SER A 20 1.29 -2.10 -8.96
N LEU A 21 1.57 -3.39 -8.83
CA LEU A 21 0.85 -4.30 -7.94
C LEU A 21 1.81 -5.26 -7.23
N VAL A 22 1.36 -5.77 -6.10
CA VAL A 22 2.09 -6.71 -5.25
C VAL A 22 1.10 -7.55 -4.46
N GLN A 23 1.48 -8.76 -4.09
CA GLN A 23 0.68 -9.62 -3.22
C GLN A 23 1.30 -9.66 -1.83
N VAL A 24 0.52 -9.31 -0.81
CA VAL A 24 0.99 -9.18 0.59
C VAL A 24 0.09 -10.02 1.47
N LEU A 25 0.67 -10.99 2.18
CA LEU A 25 -0.06 -11.86 3.12
C LEU A 25 -1.33 -12.52 2.51
N GLY A 26 -1.31 -12.81 1.21
CA GLY A 26 -2.44 -13.39 0.48
C GLY A 26 -3.40 -12.39 -0.17
N THR A 27 -3.26 -11.09 0.12
CA THR A 27 -4.11 -10.03 -0.44
C THR A 27 -3.36 -9.24 -1.52
N THR A 28 -3.98 -9.04 -2.67
CA THR A 28 -3.41 -8.22 -3.75
C THR A 28 -3.59 -6.74 -3.45
N ILE A 29 -2.51 -5.98 -3.52
CA ILE A 29 -2.47 -4.52 -3.35
C ILE A 29 -1.91 -3.91 -4.63
N SER A 30 -2.61 -2.92 -5.18
CA SER A 30 -2.15 -2.18 -6.36
C SER A 30 -2.22 -0.67 -6.14
N LEU A 31 -1.25 0.05 -6.69
CA LEU A 31 -1.28 1.50 -6.79
C LEU A 31 -2.10 1.89 -8.01
N ASP A 32 -3.25 2.51 -7.78
CA ASP A 32 -4.12 2.96 -8.87
C ASP A 32 -3.58 4.25 -9.48
N HIS A 33 -3.33 5.28 -8.67
CA HIS A 33 -2.70 6.53 -9.09
C HIS A 33 -2.16 7.32 -7.89
N ILE A 34 -1.32 8.33 -8.13
CA ILE A 34 -0.94 9.33 -7.14
C ILE A 34 -1.34 10.71 -7.66
N ARG A 35 -2.07 11.48 -6.87
CA ARG A 35 -2.51 12.85 -7.18
C ARG A 35 -2.40 13.72 -5.94
N ASP A 36 -1.86 14.92 -6.10
CA ASP A 36 -1.78 15.92 -5.03
C ASP A 36 -1.11 15.40 -3.74
N GLY A 37 -0.09 14.53 -3.86
CA GLY A 37 0.60 13.92 -2.72
C GLY A 37 -0.19 12.81 -2.01
N GLN A 38 -1.30 12.38 -2.58
CA GLN A 38 -2.13 11.28 -2.10
C GLN A 38 -2.05 10.10 -3.08
N ALA A 39 -1.72 8.93 -2.56
CA ALA A 39 -1.73 7.68 -3.31
C ALA A 39 -3.11 7.03 -3.16
N THR A 40 -3.67 6.56 -4.26
CA THR A 40 -4.89 5.75 -4.25
C THR A 40 -4.48 4.29 -4.37
N LEU A 41 -4.64 3.55 -3.28
CA LEU A 41 -4.31 2.13 -3.22
C LEU A 41 -5.59 1.31 -3.33
N ARG A 42 -5.49 0.18 -4.01
CA ARG A 42 -6.58 -0.80 -4.14
C ARG A 42 -6.15 -2.11 -3.48
N VAL A 43 -6.90 -2.55 -2.49
CA VAL A 43 -6.69 -3.80 -1.73
C VAL A 43 -7.85 -4.74 -2.02
N GLY A 44 -7.55 -5.80 -2.76
CA GLY A 44 -8.58 -6.70 -3.28
C GLY A 44 -9.58 -5.95 -4.17
N ARG A 45 -10.78 -5.70 -3.65
CA ARG A 45 -11.87 -4.99 -4.34
C ARG A 45 -12.15 -3.59 -3.81
N GLU A 46 -11.50 -3.20 -2.71
CA GLU A 46 -11.70 -1.90 -2.08
C GLU A 46 -10.58 -0.94 -2.48
N THR A 47 -10.92 0.33 -2.61
CA THR A 47 -9.96 1.39 -2.94
C THR A 47 -9.99 2.42 -1.82
N PHE A 48 -8.82 2.88 -1.40
CA PHE A 48 -8.67 3.82 -0.29
C PHE A 48 -7.58 4.84 -0.59
N PRO A 49 -7.75 6.07 -0.08
CA PRO A 49 -6.68 7.06 -0.08
C PRO A 49 -5.62 6.67 0.95
N CYS A 50 -4.37 6.80 0.55
CA CYS A 50 -3.18 6.58 1.33
C CYS A 50 -2.38 7.89 1.30
N THR A 51 -2.22 8.50 2.46
CA THR A 51 -1.38 9.68 2.69
C THR A 51 -0.44 9.39 3.85
N ASP A 52 0.64 10.16 3.94
CA ASP A 52 1.61 10.04 5.04
C ASP A 52 0.92 10.01 6.42
N GLY A 53 1.25 9.00 7.23
CA GLY A 53 0.72 8.80 8.59
C GLY A 53 -0.68 8.17 8.65
N VAL A 54 -1.39 8.00 7.53
CA VAL A 54 -2.74 7.42 7.53
C VAL A 54 -2.68 5.90 7.70
N THR A 55 -3.59 5.40 8.53
CA THR A 55 -3.77 3.96 8.76
C THR A 55 -5.17 3.55 8.32
N VAL A 56 -5.26 2.48 7.52
CA VAL A 56 -6.51 1.91 7.03
C VAL A 56 -6.53 0.42 7.35
N SER A 57 -7.70 -0.12 7.68
CA SER A 57 -7.88 -1.57 7.85
C SER A 57 -8.88 -2.07 6.80
N THR A 58 -8.45 -3.01 5.94
CA THR A 58 -9.23 -3.56 4.82
C THR A 58 -8.77 -4.97 4.50
N GLY A 59 -9.70 -5.86 4.10
CA GLY A 59 -9.35 -7.21 3.66
C GLY A 59 -8.57 -8.05 4.67
N GLY A 60 -8.75 -7.82 5.98
CA GLY A 60 -7.99 -8.48 7.05
C GLY A 60 -6.55 -7.99 7.21
N LEU A 61 -6.19 -6.88 6.57
CA LEU A 61 -4.91 -6.22 6.71
C LEU A 61 -5.08 -4.83 7.30
N ARG A 62 -4.10 -4.42 8.10
CA ARG A 62 -3.90 -3.04 8.53
C ARG A 62 -2.73 -2.45 7.77
N LEU A 63 -3.03 -1.44 6.97
CA LEU A 63 -2.08 -0.69 6.18
C LEU A 63 -1.76 0.62 6.87
N HIS A 64 -0.47 0.93 7.02
CA HIS A 64 0.01 2.19 7.54
C HIS A 64 0.94 2.83 6.50
N CYS A 65 0.48 3.94 5.94
CA CYS A 65 1.18 4.68 4.92
C CYS A 65 2.30 5.50 5.55
N THR A 66 3.54 5.20 5.18
CA THR A 66 4.73 5.81 5.80
C THR A 66 5.35 6.90 4.95
N LYS A 67 5.08 6.90 3.65
CA LYS A 67 5.56 7.93 2.72
C LYS A 67 4.77 7.93 1.44
N VAL A 68 4.42 9.11 0.95
CA VAL A 68 3.91 9.30 -0.42
C VAL A 68 4.75 10.37 -1.09
N THR A 69 5.21 10.08 -2.30
CA THR A 69 5.92 11.00 -3.18
C THR A 69 5.14 11.14 -4.48
N THR A 70 5.67 11.85 -5.47
CA THR A 70 4.98 12.09 -6.74
C THR A 70 4.71 10.83 -7.55
N ASP A 71 5.56 9.80 -7.40
CA ASP A 71 5.54 8.59 -8.20
C ASP A 71 5.65 7.30 -7.37
N LEU A 72 6.02 7.40 -6.10
CA LEU A 72 6.19 6.29 -5.17
C LEU A 72 5.33 6.41 -3.92
N VAL A 73 4.86 5.27 -3.43
CA VAL A 73 4.24 5.12 -2.12
C VAL A 73 4.92 4.01 -1.33
N GLU A 74 5.21 4.30 -0.07
CA GLU A 74 5.71 3.37 0.91
C GLU A 74 4.67 3.18 2.01
N PHE A 75 4.41 1.93 2.36
CA PHE A 75 3.48 1.58 3.41
C PHE A 75 3.87 0.25 4.06
N THR A 76 3.48 0.10 5.31
CA THR A 76 3.56 -1.16 6.03
C THR A 76 2.20 -1.83 6.05
N ALA A 77 2.18 -3.14 5.83
CA ALA A 77 1.01 -3.97 5.83
C ALA A 77 1.17 -5.03 6.93
N THR A 78 0.25 -5.05 7.87
CA THR A 78 0.21 -6.02 8.96
C THR A 78 -1.08 -6.80 8.90
N ARG A 79 -1.07 -8.04 9.38
CA ARG A 79 -2.32 -8.79 9.57
C ARG A 79 -3.13 -8.11 10.68
N ALA A 80 -4.39 -7.77 10.40
CA ALA A 80 -5.31 -7.18 11.37
C ALA A 80 -5.81 -8.22 12.38
#